data_AF-A0A4Z0P609-F1
#
_entry.id   AF-A0A4Z0P609-F1
#
_cell.length_a   1.000
_cell.length_b   1.000
_cell.length_c   1.000
_cell.angle_alpha   90.00
_cell.angle_beta   90.00
_cell.angle_gamma   90.00
#
_symmetry.space_group_name_H-M   'P 1'
#
loop_
_entity.id
_entity.type
_entity.pdbx_description
1 polymer ?
#
loop_
_entity_poly.entity_id
_entity_poly.type
_entity_poly.pdbx_seq_one_letter_code
_entity_poly.pdbx_strand_id
1 'polypeptide(L)'
;MAALNEYRRARHLHAAAARFEPNLMYSAAVHNRRMNVRDSLYHDPEQHNAELIGTLYYVESWEPGKLARRIVRQLNESAPHRAIQEDSYIYVAVSAEKQRFVVRLSRSPEPRDPRQYSDYCQCP
;
A
#
# COMPACT_ATOMS: atom_id res chain seq x y z
N MET A 1 3.18 6.30 -5.61
CA MET A 1 4.60 6.16 -6.01
C MET A 1 5.39 7.47 -5.87
N ALA A 2 5.07 8.51 -6.64
CA ALA A 2 5.83 9.76 -6.62
C ALA A 2 5.98 10.39 -5.22
N ALA A 3 4.89 10.46 -4.44
CA ALA A 3 4.91 11.05 -3.10
C ALA A 3 5.81 10.29 -2.09
N LEU A 4 5.81 8.95 -2.11
CA LEU A 4 6.69 8.14 -1.24
C LEU A 4 8.16 8.34 -1.61
N ASN A 5 8.46 8.39 -2.92
CA ASN A 5 9.83 8.61 -3.40
C ASN A 5 10.32 10.03 -3.16
N GLU A 6 9.43 11.03 -3.24
CA GLU A 6 9.72 12.41 -2.82
C GLU A 6 10.04 12.47 -1.32
N TYR A 7 9.20 11.85 -0.48
CA TYR A 7 9.42 11.74 0.95
C TYR A 7 10.77 11.07 1.30
N ARG A 8 11.08 9.93 0.67
CA ARG A 8 12.35 9.21 0.87
C ARG A 8 13.56 10.05 0.49
N ARG A 9 13.51 10.71 -0.68
CA ARG A 9 14.60 11.61 -1.14
C ARG A 9 14.83 12.79 -0.20
N ALA A 10 13.78 13.32 0.41
CA ALA A 10 13.90 14.43 1.36
C ALA A 10 14.61 14.03 2.67
N ARG A 11 14.63 12.74 3.03
CA ARG A 11 15.24 12.23 4.27
C ARG A 11 16.57 11.51 4.07
N HIS A 12 16.71 10.83 2.94
CA HIS A 12 17.89 10.05 2.60
C HIS A 12 18.24 10.30 1.14
N LEU A 13 19.28 11.12 0.92
CA LEU A 13 19.73 11.54 -0.42
C LEU A 13 20.00 10.35 -1.36
N HIS A 14 20.28 9.18 -0.80
CA HIS A 14 20.62 7.94 -1.52
C HIS A 14 19.62 6.80 -1.32
N ALA A 15 18.41 7.06 -0.76
CA ALA A 15 17.41 6.00 -0.64
C ALA A 15 17.00 5.48 -2.03
N ALA A 16 16.98 4.15 -2.17
CA ALA A 16 16.48 3.51 -3.38
C ALA A 16 15.02 3.92 -3.62
N ALA A 17 14.73 4.34 -4.86
CA ALA A 17 13.37 4.67 -5.26
C ALA A 17 12.51 3.41 -5.20
N ALA A 18 11.36 3.51 -4.52
CA ALA A 18 10.35 2.48 -4.53
C ALA A 18 9.82 2.30 -5.96
N ARG A 19 9.62 1.04 -6.35
CA ARG A 19 9.11 0.60 -7.64
C ARG A 19 7.74 -0.05 -7.44
N PHE A 20 6.85 0.17 -8.39
CA PHE A 20 5.55 -0.50 -8.37
C PHE A 20 5.74 -1.99 -8.64
N GLU A 21 5.07 -2.83 -7.85
CA GLU A 21 5.06 -4.29 -8.03
C GLU A 21 3.61 -4.78 -8.21
N PRO A 22 3.23 -5.28 -9.41
CA PRO A 22 1.86 -5.70 -9.68
C PRO A 22 1.37 -6.86 -8.81
N ASN A 23 2.24 -7.78 -8.40
CA ASN A 23 1.80 -8.91 -7.56
C ASN A 23 1.39 -8.45 -6.15
N LEU A 24 2.09 -7.45 -5.59
CA LEU A 24 1.71 -6.81 -4.33
C LEU A 24 0.35 -6.09 -4.44
N MET A 25 -0.01 -5.62 -5.64
CA MET A 25 -1.26 -4.90 -5.86
C MET A 25 -2.48 -5.81 -5.71
N TYR A 26 -2.41 -7.02 -6.25
CA TYR A 26 -3.51 -7.98 -6.12
C TYR A 26 -3.82 -8.24 -4.64
N SER A 27 -2.79 -8.61 -3.89
CA SER A 27 -2.93 -9.00 -2.50
C SER A 27 -3.36 -7.80 -1.63
N ALA A 28 -2.86 -6.59 -1.92
CA ALA A 28 -3.33 -5.35 -1.29
C ALA A 28 -4.81 -5.06 -1.59
N ALA A 29 -5.27 -5.26 -2.83
CA ALA A 29 -6.64 -5.02 -3.23
C ALA A 29 -7.62 -6.00 -2.59
N VAL A 30 -7.28 -7.29 -2.55
CA VAL A 30 -8.08 -8.31 -1.86
C VAL A 30 -8.23 -7.97 -0.38
N HIS A 31 -7.13 -7.60 0.29
CA HIS A 31 -7.19 -7.24 1.71
C HIS A 31 -8.01 -5.97 1.95
N ASN A 32 -7.83 -4.93 1.13
CA ASN A 32 -8.62 -3.70 1.25
C ASN A 32 -10.12 -3.97 1.08
N ARG A 33 -10.50 -4.82 0.12
CA ARG A 33 -11.88 -5.26 -0.07
C ARG A 33 -12.41 -6.02 1.15
N ARG A 34 -11.62 -6.94 1.73
CA ARG A 34 -12.00 -7.67 2.95
C ARG A 34 -12.23 -6.72 4.13
N MET A 35 -11.38 -5.72 4.31
CA MET A 35 -11.56 -4.68 5.34
C MET A 35 -12.82 -3.84 5.09
N ASN A 36 -13.12 -3.51 3.83
CA ASN A 36 -14.34 -2.78 3.48
C ASN A 36 -15.62 -3.59 3.70
N VAL A 37 -15.61 -4.89 3.38
CA VAL A 37 -16.77 -5.77 3.62
C VAL A 37 -17.01 -6.00 5.12
N ARG A 38 -15.94 -6.16 5.90
CA ARG A 38 -16.02 -6.38 7.36
C ARG A 38 -16.17 -5.09 8.17
N ASP A 39 -16.10 -3.94 7.50
CA ASP A 39 -16.05 -2.61 8.11
C ASP A 39 -15.06 -2.49 9.27
N SER A 40 -13.87 -3.09 9.12
CA SER A 40 -12.85 -3.14 10.17
C SER A 40 -11.45 -2.88 9.62
N LEU A 41 -10.62 -2.22 10.41
CA LEU A 41 -9.22 -1.95 10.09
C LEU A 41 -8.34 -2.97 10.82
N TYR A 42 -7.68 -3.86 10.08
CA TYR A 42 -6.79 -4.89 10.64
C TYR A 42 -5.69 -5.25 9.65
N HIS A 43 -4.55 -5.69 10.18
CA HIS A 43 -3.45 -6.21 9.36
C HIS A 43 -3.74 -7.60 8.84
N ASP A 44 -3.27 -7.92 7.64
CA ASP A 44 -3.40 -9.26 7.07
C ASP A 44 -2.43 -10.24 7.79
N PRO A 45 -2.92 -11.23 8.58
CA PRO A 45 -2.06 -12.14 9.31
C PRO A 45 -1.31 -13.14 8.40
N GLU A 46 -1.77 -13.32 7.15
CA GLU A 46 -1.15 -14.23 6.19
C GLU A 46 -0.06 -13.54 5.35
N GLN A 47 0.16 -12.24 5.54
CA GLN A 47 1.12 -11.46 4.77
C GLN A 47 2.50 -11.42 5.44
N HIS A 48 3.54 -11.84 4.71
CA HIS A 48 4.94 -11.78 5.14
C HIS A 48 5.66 -10.49 4.75
N ASN A 49 5.05 -9.68 3.88
CA ASN A 49 5.53 -8.37 3.49
C ASN A 49 5.14 -7.29 4.52
N ALA A 50 5.83 -6.14 4.49
CA ALA A 50 5.42 -5.02 5.32
C ALA A 50 4.10 -4.43 4.82
N GLU A 51 3.23 -4.08 5.74
CA GLU A 51 1.91 -3.57 5.45
C GLU A 51 1.64 -2.30 6.25
N LEU A 52 1.17 -1.27 5.56
CA LEU A 52 0.67 -0.04 6.14
C LEU A 52 -0.79 0.12 5.77
N ILE A 53 -1.65 0.28 6.77
CA ILE A 53 -3.08 0.46 6.55
C ILE A 53 -3.55 1.75 7.19
N GLY A 54 -4.65 2.28 6.67
CA GLY A 54 -5.29 3.42 7.27
C GLY A 54 -6.63 3.74 6.64
N THR A 55 -7.21 4.83 7.13
CA THR A 55 -8.56 5.26 6.75
C THR A 55 -8.53 6.46 5.82
N LEU A 56 -9.44 6.48 4.86
CA LEU A 56 -9.74 7.58 3.95
C LEU A 56 -11.02 8.33 4.34
N TYR A 57 -11.45 8.25 5.61
CA TYR A 57 -12.52 9.11 6.12
C TYR A 57 -12.16 10.58 5.84
N TYR A 58 -13.12 11.33 5.29
CA TYR A 58 -12.97 12.74 4.94
C TYR A 58 -11.87 13.00 3.89
N VAL A 59 -11.76 12.13 2.89
CA VAL A 59 -10.90 12.40 1.73
C VAL A 59 -11.49 13.56 0.92
N GLU A 60 -10.76 14.67 0.86
CA GLU A 60 -11.18 15.89 0.14
C GLU A 60 -11.09 15.73 -1.38
N SER A 61 -10.21 14.84 -1.85
CA SER A 61 -9.98 14.62 -3.27
C SER A 61 -9.47 13.21 -3.57
N TRP A 62 -10.08 12.57 -4.56
CA TRP A 62 -9.65 11.30 -5.14
C TRP A 62 -8.60 11.45 -6.25
N GLU A 63 -8.14 12.68 -6.51
CA GLU A 63 -7.05 12.93 -7.45
C GLU A 63 -5.78 12.16 -6.97
N PRO A 64 -5.17 11.30 -7.81
CA PRO A 64 -4.11 10.39 -7.36
C PRO A 64 -2.95 11.07 -6.63
N GLY A 65 -2.53 12.25 -7.09
CA GLY A 65 -1.44 13.01 -6.45
C GLY A 65 -1.80 13.53 -5.06
N LYS A 66 -3.02 14.06 -4.88
CA LYS A 66 -3.51 14.54 -3.57
C LYS A 66 -3.76 13.38 -2.62
N LEU A 67 -4.36 12.30 -3.10
CA LEU A 67 -4.60 11.08 -2.32
C LEU A 67 -3.28 10.48 -1.82
N ALA A 68 -2.28 10.36 -2.69
CA ALA A 68 -0.96 9.85 -2.30
C ALA A 68 -0.28 10.72 -1.23
N ARG A 69 -0.34 12.06 -1.36
CA ARG A 69 0.19 12.98 -0.33
C ARG A 69 -0.54 12.86 0.99
N ARG A 70 -1.87 12.70 0.98
CA ARG A 70 -2.67 12.47 2.18
C ARG A 70 -2.25 11.18 2.89
N ILE A 71 -2.13 10.07 2.15
CA ILE A 71 -1.70 8.78 2.67
C ILE A 71 -0.31 8.92 3.33
N VAL A 72 0.67 9.49 2.63
CA VAL A 72 2.02 9.70 3.19
C VAL A 72 1.98 10.54 4.47
N ARG A 73 1.21 11.63 4.49
CA ARG A 73 1.05 12.47 5.69
C ARG A 73 0.51 11.67 6.87
N GLN A 74 -0.58 10.93 6.66
CA GLN A 74 -1.20 10.11 7.70
C GLN A 74 -0.25 9.01 8.21
N LEU A 75 0.53 8.40 7.32
CA LEU A 75 1.53 7.40 7.72
C LEU A 75 2.69 8.01 8.52
N ASN A 76 3.05 9.28 8.26
CA ASN A 76 4.11 9.97 8.99
C ASN A 76 3.74 10.38 10.42
N GLU A 77 2.43 10.46 10.71
CA GLU A 77 1.90 10.72 12.05
C GLU A 77 2.04 9.49 12.98
N SER A 78 2.21 8.30 12.42
CA SER A 78 2.41 7.04 13.15
C SER A 78 3.89 6.64 13.13
N ALA A 79 4.54 6.62 14.29
CA ALA A 79 5.94 6.21 14.42
C ALA A 79 6.27 4.84 13.79
N PRO A 80 5.48 3.76 14.00
CA PRO A 80 5.77 2.47 13.36
C PRO A 80 5.58 2.52 11.84
N HIS A 81 4.57 3.22 11.34
CA HIS A 81 4.37 3.37 9.89
C HIS A 81 5.49 4.20 9.25
N ARG A 82 5.97 5.25 9.94
CA ARG A 82 7.09 6.06 9.50
C ARG A 82 8.38 5.26 9.38
N ALA A 83 8.68 4.40 10.35
CA ALA A 83 9.86 3.54 10.32
C ALA A 83 9.87 2.60 9.11
N ILE A 84 8.73 1.99 8.77
CA ILE A 84 8.59 1.11 7.60
C ILE A 84 8.81 1.89 6.29
N GLN A 85 8.39 3.16 6.20
CA GLN A 85 8.59 3.98 5.00
C GLN A 85 10.07 4.30 4.73
N GLU A 86 10.88 4.37 5.79
CA GLU A 86 12.33 4.67 5.76
C GLU A 86 13.20 3.41 5.62
N ASP A 87 12.64 2.22 5.83
CA ASP A 87 13.32 0.94 5.64
C ASP A 87 13.58 0.63 4.15
N SER A 88 14.50 -0.30 3.93
CA SER A 88 15.04 -0.85 2.68
C SER A 88 14.02 -1.51 1.72
N TYR A 89 12.71 -1.29 1.88
CA TYR A 89 11.71 -1.82 0.95
C TYR A 89 11.77 -1.08 -0.39
N ILE A 90 11.96 -1.81 -1.49
CA ILE A 90 12.09 -1.22 -2.84
C ILE A 90 10.89 -1.52 -3.74
N TYR A 91 10.02 -2.45 -3.35
CA TYR A 91 8.78 -2.77 -4.06
C TYR A 91 7.60 -2.29 -3.25
N VAL A 92 6.59 -1.74 -3.93
CA VAL A 92 5.39 -1.22 -3.26
C VAL A 92 4.17 -1.33 -4.15
N ALA A 93 3.02 -1.57 -3.53
CA ALA A 93 1.71 -1.40 -4.14
C ALA A 93 0.77 -0.67 -3.19
N VAL A 94 -0.19 0.06 -3.76
CA VAL A 94 -1.17 0.84 -3.00
C VAL A 94 -2.56 0.50 -3.51
N SER A 95 -3.40 -0.10 -2.68
CA SER A 95 -4.84 -0.16 -2.90
C SER A 95 -5.53 0.90 -2.07
N ALA A 96 -6.45 1.65 -2.67
CA ALA A 96 -7.28 2.63 -2.00
C ALA A 96 -8.72 2.43 -2.47
N GLU A 97 -9.66 2.25 -1.54
CA GLU A 97 -11.06 1.97 -1.85
C GLU A 97 -11.96 2.55 -0.77
N LYS A 98 -12.98 3.31 -1.17
CA LYS A 98 -14.01 3.93 -0.33
C LYS A 98 -13.47 4.69 0.88
N GLN A 99 -13.22 3.98 1.98
CA GLN A 99 -12.88 4.53 3.29
C GLN A 99 -11.53 4.02 3.80
N ARG A 100 -10.79 3.21 3.04
CA ARG A 100 -9.58 2.54 3.52
C ARG A 100 -8.51 2.47 2.44
N PHE A 101 -7.27 2.39 2.88
CA PHE A 101 -6.14 2.10 2.00
C PHE A 101 -5.22 1.05 2.63
N VAL A 102 -4.53 0.34 1.76
CA VAL A 102 -3.48 -0.62 2.06
C VAL A 102 -2.27 -0.27 1.21
N VAL A 103 -1.11 -0.12 1.84
CA VAL A 103 0.20 -0.04 1.19
C VAL A 103 0.96 -1.30 1.56
N ARG A 104 1.34 -2.10 0.58
CA ARG A 104 2.23 -3.25 0.78
C ARG A 104 3.62 -2.91 0.30
N LEU A 105 4.63 -3.27 1.06
CA LEU A 105 6.03 -3.03 0.75
C LEU A 105 6.84 -4.32 0.85
N SER A 106 7.73 -4.56 -0.11
CA SER A 106 8.62 -5.71 -0.10
C SER A 106 10.06 -5.34 -0.45
N ARG A 107 11.01 -6.15 0.03
CA ARG A 107 12.44 -6.03 -0.30
C ARG A 107 12.80 -6.80 -1.57
N SER A 108 12.01 -7.82 -1.91
CA SER A 108 12.15 -8.65 -3.10
C SER A 108 10.88 -8.55 -3.96
N PRO A 109 10.97 -8.78 -5.28
CA PRO A 109 9.78 -8.87 -6.09
C PRO A 109 8.94 -10.05 -5.59
N GLU A 110 7.63 -9.87 -5.51
CA GLU A 110 6.74 -10.94 -5.05
C GLU A 110 6.58 -11.97 -6.17
N PRO A 111 6.79 -13.27 -5.88
CA PRO A 111 6.62 -14.31 -6.88
C PRO A 111 5.19 -14.30 -7.41
N ARG A 112 5.05 -14.47 -8.72
CA ARG A 112 3.74 -14.53 -9.36
C ARG A 112 3.03 -15.81 -8.91
N ASP A 113 1.97 -15.70 -8.12
CA ASP A 113 1.10 -16.84 -7.83
C ASP A 113 0.07 -16.97 -8.97
N PRO A 114 0.13 -18.05 -9.79
CA PRO A 114 -0.80 -18.24 -10.89
C PRO A 114 -2.26 -18.38 -10.45
N ARG A 115 -2.54 -18.74 -9.19
CA ARG A 115 -3.90 -18.89 -8.66
C ARG A 115 -4.60 -17.56 -8.42
N GLN A 116 -3.84 -16.50 -8.13
CA GLN A 116 -4.39 -15.17 -7.84
C GLN A 116 -5.12 -14.56 -9.06
N TYR A 117 -4.77 -14.97 -10.27
CA TYR A 117 -5.35 -14.44 -11.52
C TYR A 117 -6.52 -15.30 -12.05
N SER A 118 -6.74 -16.49 -11.50
CA SER A 118 -7.80 -17.41 -11.93
C SER A 118 -9.20 -16.92 -11.53
N ASP A 119 -9.31 -16.30 -10.36
CA ASP A 119 -10.59 -15.91 -9.75
C ASP A 119 -11.26 -14.71 -10.45
N TYR A 120 -10.54 -13.97 -11.30
CA TYR A 120 -11.08 -12.83 -12.05
C TYR A 120 -11.73 -13.22 -13.39
N CYS A 121 -11.49 -14.44 -13.90
CA CYS A 121 -12.15 -14.93 -15.12
C CYS A 121 -13.51 -15.57 -14.84
N GLN A 122 -13.96 -15.61 -13.59
CA GLN A 122 -15.29 -16.08 -13.20
C GLN A 122 -16.18 -14.88 -12.85
N CYS A 123 -16.54 -14.09 -13.85
CA CYS A 123 -17.77 -13.29 -13.77
C CYS A 123 -18.94 -14.20 -14.19
N PRO A 124 -20.05 -14.25 -13.43
CA PRO A 124 -21.29 -14.86 -13.90
C PRO A 124 -21.87 -14.13 -15.10
#